data_AF-A0A5D2WBR2-F1
#
_entry.id   AF-A0A5D2WBR2-F1
#
_cell.length_a   1.000
_cell.length_b   1.000
_cell.length_c   1.000
_cell.angle_alpha   90.00
_cell.angle_beta   90.00
_cell.angle_gamma   90.00
#
_symmetry.space_group_name_H-M   'P 1'
#
loop_
_entity.id
_entity.type
_entity.pdbx_description
1 polymer ?
#
loop_
_entity_poly.entity_id
_entity_poly.type
_entity_poly.pdbx_seq_one_letter_code
_entity_poly.pdbx_strand_id
1 'polypeptide(L)'
;MGLSQRFTCLCHFLMELEDPLSFLFFSFLFFFCKKRDLTIQNYYPPCSRSDFVLGISPHPDSDIGRSLWQDDEVPGLQIRHKDE
;
A
#
# COMPACT_ATOMS: atom_id res chain seq x y z
N MET A 1 -13.78 3.98 -16.55
CA MET A 1 -12.57 4.22 -15.72
C MET A 1 -12.10 2.88 -15.17
N GLY A 2 -10.85 2.52 -15.44
CA GLY A 2 -10.29 1.23 -15.00
C GLY A 2 -10.10 1.16 -13.47
N LEU A 3 -9.94 -0.05 -12.93
CA LEU A 3 -9.74 -0.30 -11.50
C LEU A 3 -8.56 0.52 -10.95
N SER A 4 -7.40 0.45 -11.62
CA SER A 4 -6.19 1.21 -11.27
C SER A 4 -6.49 2.70 -11.07
N GLN A 5 -7.21 3.33 -12.00
CA GLN A 5 -7.52 4.76 -11.93
C GLN A 5 -8.42 5.13 -10.74
N ARG A 6 -9.34 4.24 -10.33
CA ARG A 6 -10.20 4.47 -9.16
C ARG A 6 -9.40 4.35 -7.86
N PHE A 7 -8.48 3.41 -7.78
CA PHE A 7 -7.57 3.26 -6.64
C PHE A 7 -6.66 4.47 -6.49
N THR A 8 -6.03 4.94 -7.58
CA THR A 8 -5.22 6.17 -7.57
C THR A 8 -5.99 7.37 -7.02
N CYS A 9 -7.22 7.58 -7.50
CA CYS A 9 -8.06 8.69 -7.05
C CYS A 9 -8.41 8.57 -5.57
N LEU A 10 -8.68 7.36 -5.08
CA LEU A 10 -8.95 7.12 -3.66
C LEU A 10 -7.71 7.39 -2.81
N CYS A 11 -6.53 6.89 -3.18
CA CYS A 11 -5.28 7.17 -2.47
C CYS A 11 -5.05 8.67 -2.35
N HIS A 12 -5.22 9.39 -3.47
CA HIS A 12 -5.03 10.83 -3.52
C HIS A 12 -5.98 11.56 -2.58
N PHE A 13 -7.27 11.21 -2.64
CA PHE A 13 -8.28 11.80 -1.77
C PHE A 13 -8.03 11.50 -0.29
N LEU A 14 -7.65 10.27 0.07
CA LEU A 14 -7.32 9.90 1.45
C LEU A 14 -6.11 10.67 1.97
N MET A 15 -5.08 10.86 1.13
CA MET A 15 -3.93 11.70 1.48
C MET A 15 -4.29 13.19 1.65
N GLU A 16 -5.33 13.68 0.98
CA GLU A 16 -5.84 15.06 1.16
C GLU A 16 -6.64 15.24 2.46
N LEU A 17 -7.18 14.16 3.03
CA LEU A 17 -7.98 14.21 4.25
C LEU A 17 -7.16 14.15 5.54
N GLU A 18 -5.89 13.72 5.50
CA GLU A 18 -4.98 13.79 6.66
C GLU A 18 -4.49 15.24 6.89
N ASP A 19 -4.43 15.65 8.17
CA ASP A 19 -4.42 17.03 8.67
C ASP A 19 -3.69 18.12 7.83
N PRO A 20 -4.21 19.36 7.79
CA PRO A 20 -3.62 20.48 7.05
C PRO A 20 -2.24 20.94 7.59
N LEU A 21 -1.86 20.51 8.80
CA LEU A 21 -0.54 20.80 9.40
C LEU A 21 0.55 19.84 8.90
N SER A 22 0.20 18.57 8.61
CA SER A 22 1.05 17.64 7.86
C SER A 22 1.09 17.96 6.36
N PHE A 23 0.07 18.65 5.84
CA PHE A 23 -0.02 19.04 4.42
C PHE A 23 1.13 19.94 3.94
N LEU A 24 1.72 20.79 4.80
CA LEU A 24 2.91 21.60 4.43
C LEU A 24 4.19 20.75 4.34
N PHE A 25 4.34 19.75 5.22
CA PHE A 25 5.45 18.79 5.18
C PHE A 25 5.29 17.84 3.97
N PHE A 26 4.07 17.34 3.76
CA PHE A 26 3.72 16.54 2.60
C PHE A 26 3.81 17.32 1.30
N SER A 27 3.42 18.60 1.23
CA SER A 27 3.58 19.41 0.01
C SER A 27 5.03 19.50 -0.44
N PHE A 28 5.98 19.57 0.50
CA PHE A 28 7.41 19.58 0.19
C PHE A 28 7.91 18.22 -0.32
N LEU A 29 7.44 17.10 0.28
CA LEU A 29 7.77 15.73 -0.15
C LEU A 29 7.04 15.32 -1.45
N PHE A 30 5.82 15.78 -1.65
CA PHE A 30 4.94 15.56 -2.80
C PHE A 30 5.45 16.30 -4.04
N PHE A 31 6.04 17.48 -3.88
CA PHE A 31 6.69 18.20 -4.98
C PHE A 31 7.96 17.47 -5.49
N PHE A 32 8.70 16.79 -4.61
CA PHE A 32 9.82 15.91 -4.99
C PHE A 32 9.36 14.51 -5.47
N CYS A 33 8.26 13.98 -4.93
CA CYS A 33 7.67 12.70 -5.34
C CYS A 33 6.78 12.88 -6.57
N LYS A 34 7.41 13.19 -7.70
CA LYS A 34 6.79 13.25 -9.03
C LYS A 34 5.95 11.99 -9.28
N LYS A 35 4.63 12.14 -9.45
CA LYS A 35 3.61 11.14 -9.85
C LYS A 35 4.19 9.91 -10.58
N ARG A 36 4.63 8.91 -9.83
CA ARG A 36 4.86 7.55 -10.32
C ARG A 36 3.91 6.67 -9.55
N ASP A 37 2.70 6.56 -10.07
CA ASP A 37 1.80 5.54 -9.60
C ASP A 37 2.28 4.21 -10.17
N LEU A 38 2.84 3.38 -9.31
CA LEU A 38 3.32 2.04 -9.63
C LEU A 38 2.33 1.05 -9.03
N THR A 39 1.49 0.49 -9.89
CA THR A 39 0.64 -0.63 -9.51
C THR A 39 1.44 -1.93 -9.62
N ILE A 40 1.61 -2.61 -8.49
CA ILE A 40 2.24 -3.93 -8.41
C ILE A 40 1.13 -4.95 -8.20
N GLN A 41 1.12 -6.00 -9.03
CA GLN A 41 0.20 -7.12 -8.89
C GLN A 41 0.98 -8.35 -8.44
N ASN A 42 0.70 -8.80 -7.22
CA ASN A 42 1.35 -9.97 -6.64
C ASN A 42 0.46 -11.20 -6.82
N TYR A 43 1.05 -12.33 -7.22
CA TYR A 43 0.39 -13.63 -7.26
C TYR A 43 1.12 -14.60 -6.33
N TYR A 44 0.41 -15.08 -5.31
CA TYR A 44 0.94 -16.02 -4.32
C TYR A 44 0.25 -17.38 -4.53
N PRO A 45 0.95 -18.39 -5.10
CA PRO A 45 0.36 -19.70 -5.33
C PRO A 45 0.14 -20.46 -4.01
N PRO A 46 -0.77 -21.45 -3.98
CA PRO A 46 -0.94 -22.34 -2.84
C PRO A 46 0.37 -23.06 -2.49
N CYS A 47 0.72 -23.10 -1.20
CA CYS A 47 1.90 -23.79 -0.71
C CYS A 47 1.52 -24.87 0.29
N SER A 48 2.04 -26.10 0.10
CA SER A 48 1.82 -27.22 1.02
C SER A 48 2.60 -27.10 2.33
N ARG A 49 3.58 -26.18 2.38
CA ARG A 49 4.44 -25.90 3.55
C ARG A 49 4.50 -24.40 3.82
N SER A 50 3.33 -23.78 3.98
CA SER A 50 3.20 -22.35 4.30
C SER A 50 4.00 -21.92 5.52
N ASP A 51 4.21 -22.81 6.49
CA ASP A 51 4.91 -22.50 7.74
C ASP A 51 6.42 -22.28 7.57
N PHE A 52 6.97 -22.67 6.41
CA PHE A 52 8.41 -22.58 6.11
C PHE A 52 8.72 -21.57 5.00
N VAL A 53 7.72 -20.89 4.45
CA VAL A 53 7.89 -19.94 3.35
C VAL A 53 7.16 -18.64 3.64
N LEU A 54 7.68 -17.54 3.10
CA LEU A 54 7.02 -16.24 3.14
C LEU A 54 6.64 -15.85 1.72
N GLY A 55 5.43 -15.34 1.54
CA GLY A 55 5.02 -14.78 0.24
C GLY A 55 5.84 -13.53 -0.11
N ILE A 56 5.95 -12.62 0.85
CA ILE A 56 6.82 -11.44 0.80
C ILE A 56 7.47 -11.25 2.17
N SER A 57 8.75 -10.86 2.19
CA SER A 57 9.45 -10.61 3.44
C SER A 57 8.79 -9.45 4.20
N PRO A 58 8.74 -9.48 5.55
CA PRO A 58 8.28 -8.33 6.33
C PRO A 58 9.11 -7.09 5.99
N HIS A 59 8.45 -6.02 5.54
CA HIS A 59 9.09 -4.77 5.17
C HIS A 59 8.15 -3.59 5.46
N PRO A 60 8.70 -2.40 5.78
CA PRO A 60 7.96 -1.16 5.68
C PRO A 60 7.88 -0.73 4.22
N ASP A 61 6.75 -0.15 3.84
CA ASP A 61 6.63 0.57 2.58
C ASP A 61 7.50 1.84 2.60
N SER A 62 8.18 2.11 1.50
CA SER A 62 9.04 3.30 1.37
C SER A 62 8.27 4.55 0.91
N ASP A 63 7.00 4.39 0.54
CA ASP A 63 6.13 5.44 0.02
C ASP A 63 5.26 6.10 1.10
N ILE A 64 4.77 7.30 0.78
CA ILE A 64 3.91 8.12 1.66
C ILE A 64 2.59 7.42 1.99
N GLY A 65 2.05 6.65 1.04
CA GLY A 65 0.80 5.95 1.21
C GLY A 65 0.57 4.96 0.09
N ARG A 66 0.26 3.72 0.48
CA ARG A 66 -0.04 2.61 -0.41
C ARG A 66 -1.46 2.13 -0.16
N SER A 67 -2.27 2.02 -1.22
CA SER A 67 -3.52 1.25 -1.14
C SER A 67 -3.31 -0.14 -1.73
N LEU A 68 -3.82 -1.14 -1.02
CA LEU A 68 -3.82 -2.53 -1.43
C LEU A 68 -5.25 -2.96 -1.76
N TRP A 69 -5.40 -3.80 -2.78
CA TRP A 69 -6.62 -4.55 -3.02
C TRP A 69 -6.30 -6.04 -2.89
N GLN A 70 -7.03 -6.73 -2.01
CA GLN A 70 -6.87 -8.15 -1.74
C GLN A 70 -8.17 -8.87 -2.11
N ASP A 71 -8.05 -10.12 -2.53
CA ASP A 71 -9.20 -11.01 -2.73
C ASP A 71 -9.86 -11.30 -1.37
N ASP A 72 -11.18 -11.12 -1.30
CA ASP A 72 -11.97 -11.29 -0.09
C ASP A 72 -12.01 -12.76 0.38
N GLU A 73 -11.78 -13.72 -0.52
CA GLU A 73 -11.84 -15.16 -0.21
C GLU A 73 -10.51 -15.72 0.32
N VAL A 74 -9.39 -15.00 0.15
CA VAL A 74 -8.04 -15.51 0.47
C VAL A 74 -7.32 -14.54 1.41
N PRO A 75 -7.27 -14.82 2.74
CA PRO A 75 -6.51 -14.00 3.69
C PRO A 75 -4.99 -14.20 3.53
N GLY A 76 -4.19 -13.25 4.00
CA GLY A 76 -2.73 -13.35 3.88
C GLY A 76 -1.94 -12.09 4.27
N LEU A 77 -2.52 -10.90 4.14
CA LEU A 77 -1.89 -9.67 4.61
C LEU A 77 -1.74 -9.68 6.13
N GLN A 78 -0.53 -9.42 6.62
CA GLN A 78 -0.22 -9.28 8.04
C GLN A 78 0.48 -7.95 8.27
N ILE A 79 0.03 -7.21 9.28
CA ILE A 79 0.59 -5.91 9.66
C ILE A 79 1.11 -6.05 11.09
N ARG A 80 2.40 -5.75 11.28
CA ARG A 80 2.98 -5.70 12.62
C ARG A 80 2.50 -4.43 13.31
N HIS A 81 1.76 -4.57 14.40
CA HIS A 81 1.23 -3.45 15.17
C HIS A 81 1.63 -3.59 16.64
N LYS A 82 2.60 -2.75 17.06
CA LYS A 82 3.32 -2.87 18.35
C LYS A 82 4.12 -4.19 18.44
N ASP A 83 5.05 -4.28 19.38
CA ASP A 83 5.99 -5.43 19.49
C ASP A 83 5.34 -6.69 20.13
N GLU A 84 4.08 -6.99 19.78
CA GLU A 84 3.41 -8.26 20.09
C GLU A 84 3.04 -9.02 18.80
#